data_AF-A0A0P0R9J2-F1
#
_entry.id   AF-A0A0P0R9J2-F1
#
_cell.length_a   1.000
_cell.length_b   1.000
_cell.length_c   1.000
_cell.angle_alpha   90.00
_cell.angle_beta   90.00
_cell.angle_gamma   90.00
#
_symmetry.space_group_name_H-M   'P 1'
#
loop_
_entity.id
_entity.type
_entity.pdbx_description
1 polymer ?
#
loop_
_entity_poly.entity_id
_entity_poly.type
_entity_poly.pdbx_seq_one_letter_code
_entity_poly.pdbx_strand_id
1 'polypeptide(L)'
;MRYDGSAKTLASMLLQTWRDEGRLVVVCPEVAAGFGTPRRPAEIQLRRNGHDVLNGTARIRDAAGADVTALFIDGARLALQQALAHDCRYALLADGSPSCGSSFIHDGTFSRVAHPAAGVTAALLERHGIRVFAPDGIDELAAWIDVDR
;
A
#
# COMPACT_ATOMS: atom_id res chain seq x y z
N MET A 1 1.36 -2.63 -9.51
CA MET A 1 2.52 -3.35 -10.10
C MET A 1 3.27 -4.05 -8.98
N ARG A 2 3.41 -5.38 -9.04
CA ARG A 2 4.23 -6.13 -8.06
C ARG A 2 5.73 -5.90 -8.32
N TYR A 3 6.56 -6.31 -7.37
CA TYR A 3 8.03 -6.19 -7.48
C TYR A 3 8.61 -7.01 -8.62
N ASP A 4 7.92 -8.09 -9.02
CA ASP A 4 8.27 -8.97 -10.14
C ASP A 4 7.68 -8.52 -11.49
N GLY A 5 6.99 -7.37 -11.53
CA GLY A 5 6.33 -6.86 -12.73
C GLY A 5 4.98 -7.49 -13.05
N SER A 6 4.51 -8.46 -12.26
CA SER A 6 3.17 -9.02 -12.43
C SER A 6 2.08 -8.07 -11.91
N ALA A 7 0.90 -8.18 -12.51
CA ALA A 7 -0.31 -7.53 -12.02
C ALA A 7 -0.96 -8.42 -10.95
N LYS A 8 -1.24 -7.86 -9.78
CA LYS A 8 -2.21 -8.45 -8.83
C LYS A 8 -3.57 -7.87 -9.20
N THR A 9 -4.21 -8.48 -10.19
CA THR A 9 -5.52 -8.01 -10.67
C THR A 9 -6.59 -8.54 -9.73
N LEU A 10 -7.29 -7.64 -9.05
CA LEU A 10 -8.56 -7.99 -8.42
C LEU A 10 -9.64 -7.95 -9.50
N ALA A 11 -10.14 -9.11 -9.91
CA ALA A 11 -11.28 -9.19 -10.80
C ALA A 11 -12.55 -8.97 -9.99
N SER A 12 -13.06 -7.73 -10.00
CA SER A 12 -14.33 -7.37 -9.36
C SER A 12 -15.16 -6.53 -10.32
N MET A 13 -16.46 -6.82 -10.42
CA MET A 13 -17.40 -5.99 -11.19
C MET A 13 -17.44 -4.57 -10.64
N LEU A 14 -17.33 -4.38 -9.32
CA LEU A 14 -17.28 -3.06 -8.68
C LEU A 14 -16.10 -2.22 -9.18
N LEU A 15 -14.91 -2.83 -9.29
CA LEU A 15 -13.74 -2.15 -9.86
C LEU A 15 -13.92 -1.79 -11.33
N GLN A 16 -14.60 -2.63 -12.11
CA GLN A 16 -14.92 -2.31 -13.50
C GLN A 16 -15.88 -1.12 -13.56
N THR A 17 -16.96 -1.15 -12.78
CA THR A 17 -17.92 -0.04 -12.68
C THR A 17 -17.24 1.26 -12.28
N TRP A 18 -16.45 1.28 -11.20
CA TRP A 18 -15.77 2.50 -10.76
C TRP A 18 -14.75 3.01 -11.76
N ARG A 19 -14.10 2.11 -12.52
CA ARG A 19 -13.20 2.51 -13.59
C ARG A 19 -13.97 3.18 -14.73
N ASP A 20 -15.08 2.58 -15.16
CA ASP A 20 -15.88 3.07 -16.27
C ASP A 20 -16.58 4.40 -15.90
N GLU A 21 -16.88 4.60 -14.62
CA GLU A 21 -17.37 5.86 -14.04
C GLU A 21 -16.27 6.91 -13.79
N GLY A 22 -14.99 6.58 -14.04
CA GLY A 22 -13.86 7.51 -13.84
C GLY A 22 -13.53 7.82 -12.37
N ARG A 23 -13.93 6.95 -11.44
CA ARG A 23 -13.78 7.14 -9.98
C ARG A 23 -12.45 6.62 -9.40
N LEU A 24 -11.61 5.99 -10.22
CA LEU A 24 -10.37 5.36 -9.76
C LEU A 24 -9.15 6.27 -9.98
N VAL A 25 -8.44 6.57 -8.88
CA VAL A 25 -7.09 7.13 -8.92
C VAL A 25 -6.11 5.99 -8.69
N VAL A 26 -5.40 5.58 -9.74
CA VAL A 26 -4.49 4.42 -9.69
C VAL A 26 -3.07 4.89 -9.43
N VAL A 27 -2.49 4.46 -8.30
CA VAL A 27 -1.11 4.78 -7.92
C VAL A 27 -0.35 3.53 -7.53
N CYS A 28 0.90 3.43 -7.97
CA CYS A 28 1.87 2.49 -7.41
C CYS A 28 2.95 3.29 -6.64
N PRO A 29 2.93 3.28 -5.29
CA PRO A 29 3.86 4.08 -4.47
C PRO A 29 5.32 3.78 -4.80
N GLU A 30 5.63 2.51 -5.04
CA GLU A 30 7.00 2.06 -5.31
C GLU A 30 7.48 2.54 -6.70
N VAL A 31 6.65 2.48 -7.75
CA VAL A 31 7.04 3.04 -9.05
C VAL A 31 7.14 4.55 -9.00
N ALA A 32 6.22 5.22 -8.29
CA ALA A 32 6.25 6.68 -8.11
C ALA A 32 7.53 7.14 -7.39
N ALA A 33 8.05 6.35 -6.45
CA ALA A 33 9.31 6.60 -5.76
C ALA A 33 10.57 6.31 -6.60
N GLY A 34 10.42 5.92 -7.87
CA GLY A 34 11.55 5.63 -8.75
C GLY A 34 12.13 4.22 -8.61
N PHE A 35 11.43 3.28 -7.97
CA PHE A 35 11.87 1.89 -8.03
C PHE A 35 11.77 1.35 -9.47
N GLY A 36 12.83 0.64 -9.91
CA GLY A 36 12.80 -0.16 -11.12
C GLY A 36 11.77 -1.30 -11.04
N THR A 37 11.42 -1.87 -12.19
CA THR A 37 10.64 -3.11 -12.26
C THR A 37 11.32 -4.06 -13.27
N PRO A 38 11.79 -5.25 -12.84
CA PRO A 38 11.66 -5.83 -11.50
C PRO A 38 12.55 -5.13 -10.45
N ARG A 39 12.17 -5.26 -9.18
CA ARG A 39 12.95 -4.82 -8.01
C ARG A 39 13.10 -5.96 -7.01
N ARG A 40 14.11 -5.85 -6.14
CA ARG A 40 14.32 -6.83 -5.08
C ARG A 40 13.16 -6.78 -4.08
N PRO A 41 12.76 -7.93 -3.49
CA PRO A 41 11.84 -7.95 -2.35
C PRO A 41 12.40 -7.11 -1.20
N ALA A 42 11.50 -6.43 -0.49
CA ALA A 42 11.81 -5.68 0.71
C ALA A 42 10.78 -5.98 1.80
N GLU A 43 11.18 -5.89 3.06
CA GLU A 43 10.33 -6.15 4.22
C GLU A 43 10.61 -5.17 5.36
N ILE A 44 9.57 -4.81 6.12
CA ILE A 44 9.74 -4.05 7.36
C ILE A 44 10.38 -4.98 8.39
N GLN A 45 11.52 -4.57 8.95
CA GLN A 45 12.32 -5.42 9.81
C GLN A 45 11.69 -5.61 11.21
N LEU A 46 12.00 -6.74 11.85
CA LEU A 46 11.69 -7.02 13.26
C LEU A 46 10.19 -7.02 13.60
N ARG A 47 9.32 -7.52 12.71
CA ARG A 47 7.85 -7.56 12.93
C ARG A 47 7.23 -6.19 13.24
N ARG A 48 7.86 -5.11 12.75
CA ARG A 48 7.38 -3.73 12.89
C ARG A 48 6.36 -3.40 11.80
N ASN A 49 5.75 -2.23 11.88
CA ASN A 49 4.73 -1.79 10.93
C ASN A 49 5.06 -0.44 10.27
N GLY A 50 4.21 0.00 9.35
CA GLY A 50 4.33 1.28 8.65
C GLY A 50 4.33 2.49 9.58
N HIS A 51 3.61 2.46 10.70
CA HIS A 51 3.65 3.54 11.69
C HIS A 51 5.00 3.66 12.36
N ASP A 52 5.65 2.53 12.69
CA ASP A 52 7.01 2.52 13.23
C ASP A 52 8.00 3.11 12.23
N VAL A 53 7.86 2.79 10.94
CA VAL A 53 8.69 3.37 9.87
C VAL A 53 8.50 4.89 9.80
N LEU A 54 7.27 5.37 9.78
CA LEU A 54 6.95 6.80 9.73
C LEU A 54 7.42 7.56 11.00
N ASN A 55 7.47 6.88 12.14
CA ASN A 55 7.98 7.44 13.40
C ASN A 55 9.51 7.34 13.52
N GLY A 56 10.19 6.76 12.52
CA GLY A 56 11.65 6.58 12.52
C GLY A 56 12.15 5.43 13.41
N THR A 57 11.26 4.61 13.96
CA THR A 57 11.55 3.52 14.92
C THR A 57 11.66 2.14 14.27
N ALA A 58 11.50 2.05 12.95
CA ALA A 58 11.74 0.86 12.14
C ALA A 58 12.46 1.20 10.82
N ARG A 59 12.92 0.15 10.12
CA ARG A 59 13.57 0.24 8.81
C ARG A 59 12.98 -0.79 7.86
N ILE A 60 13.04 -0.46 6.58
CA ILE A 60 12.70 -1.35 5.47
C ILE A 60 14.01 -1.74 4.81
N ARG A 61 14.29 -3.04 4.73
CA ARG A 61 15.48 -3.57 4.05
C ARG A 61 15.07 -4.40 2.84
N ASP A 62 15.88 -4.36 1.80
CA ASP A 62 15.78 -5.30 0.69
C ASP A 62 16.43 -6.65 1.06
N ALA A 63 16.20 -7.68 0.24
CA ALA A 63 16.76 -9.02 0.45
C ALA A 63 18.31 -9.07 0.38
N ALA A 64 18.97 -8.02 -0.10
CA ALA A 64 20.43 -7.88 -0.06
C ALA A 64 20.93 -7.13 1.20
N GLY A 65 20.01 -6.74 2.09
CA GLY A 65 20.29 -6.01 3.33
C GLY A 65 20.38 -4.49 3.17
N ALA A 66 20.17 -3.94 1.98
CA ALA A 66 20.20 -2.50 1.76
C ALA A 66 19.03 -1.81 2.46
N ASP A 67 19.29 -0.68 3.12
CA ASP A 67 18.23 0.15 3.71
C ASP A 67 17.54 0.95 2.60
N VAL A 68 16.27 0.64 2.35
CA VAL A 68 15.45 1.27 1.31
C VAL A 68 14.31 2.11 1.92
N THR A 69 14.39 2.40 3.23
CA THR A 69 13.33 3.06 3.99
C THR A 69 12.90 4.40 3.38
N ALA A 70 13.86 5.24 2.99
CA ALA A 70 13.58 6.57 2.45
C ALA A 70 12.72 6.50 1.17
N LEU A 71 13.06 5.60 0.24
CA LEU A 71 12.32 5.43 -1.02
C LEU A 71 10.87 4.99 -0.76
N PHE A 72 10.65 4.11 0.21
CA PHE A 72 9.30 3.69 0.58
C PHE A 72 8.49 4.82 1.22
N ILE A 73 9.10 5.64 2.08
CA ILE A 73 8.46 6.83 2.65
C ILE A 73 8.10 7.84 1.56
N ASP A 74 9.00 8.08 0.61
CA ASP A 74 8.75 9.01 -0.50
C ASP A 74 7.63 8.50 -1.41
N GLY A 75 7.58 7.19 -1.67
CA GLY A 75 6.47 6.56 -2.39
C GLY A 75 5.14 6.73 -1.68
N ALA A 76 5.11 6.53 -0.37
CA ALA A 76 3.91 6.75 0.45
C ALA A 76 3.44 8.21 0.36
N ARG A 77 4.37 9.18 0.44
CA ARG A 77 4.05 10.61 0.31
C ARG A 77 3.48 10.96 -1.06
N LEU A 78 4.03 10.40 -2.12
CA LEU A 78 3.51 10.60 -3.48
C LEU A 78 2.10 10.03 -3.62
N ALA A 79 1.84 8.85 -3.06
CA ALA A 79 0.49 8.27 -3.04
C ALA A 79 -0.50 9.13 -2.26
N LEU A 80 -0.11 9.63 -1.08
CA LEU A 80 -0.92 10.57 -0.31
C LEU A 80 -1.19 11.86 -1.10
N GLN A 81 -0.18 12.44 -1.74
CA GLN A 81 -0.35 13.66 -2.53
C GLN A 81 -1.38 13.47 -3.65
N GLN A 82 -1.33 12.33 -4.36
CA GLN A 82 -2.32 12.00 -5.38
C GLN A 82 -3.72 11.84 -4.78
N ALA A 83 -3.84 11.12 -3.66
CA ALA A 83 -5.13 10.93 -3.00
C ALA A 83 -5.74 12.29 -2.58
N LEU A 84 -4.95 13.18 -1.98
CA LEU A 84 -5.41 14.51 -1.56
C LEU A 84 -5.75 15.40 -2.76
N ALA A 85 -4.96 15.37 -3.84
CA ALA A 85 -5.22 16.16 -5.04
C ALA A 85 -6.54 15.79 -5.74
N HIS A 86 -7.02 14.57 -5.52
CA HIS A 86 -8.25 14.03 -6.07
C HIS A 86 -9.36 13.87 -5.01
N ASP A 87 -9.21 14.47 -3.82
CA ASP A 87 -10.17 14.39 -2.70
C ASP A 87 -10.61 12.96 -2.36
N CYS A 88 -9.68 12.00 -2.45
CA CYS A 88 -9.93 10.61 -2.15
C CYS A 88 -10.09 10.41 -0.64
N ARG A 89 -11.23 9.86 -0.23
CA ARG A 89 -11.52 9.49 1.18
C ARG A 89 -11.20 8.03 1.51
N TYR A 90 -11.05 7.21 0.47
CA TYR A 90 -10.87 5.77 0.59
C TYR A 90 -9.71 5.28 -0.27
N ALA A 91 -9.04 4.23 0.16
CA ALA A 91 -8.01 3.54 -0.60
C ALA A 91 -8.19 2.03 -0.54
N LEU A 92 -8.16 1.37 -1.70
CA LEU A 92 -8.13 -0.09 -1.80
C LEU A 92 -6.70 -0.53 -2.13
N LEU A 93 -6.02 -1.19 -1.18
CA LEU A 93 -4.61 -1.50 -1.29
C LEU A 93 -4.35 -3.01 -1.31
N ALA A 94 -3.26 -3.42 -1.97
CA ALA A 94 -2.89 -4.82 -2.07
C ALA A 94 -2.10 -5.30 -0.84
N ASP A 95 -2.59 -6.38 -0.22
CA ASP A 95 -1.92 -6.99 0.93
C ASP A 95 -0.57 -7.67 0.65
N GLY A 96 0.23 -7.76 1.72
CA GLY A 96 1.49 -8.50 1.78
C GLY A 96 2.74 -7.69 1.40
N SER A 97 2.61 -6.41 1.02
CA SER A 97 3.75 -5.53 0.71
C SER A 97 4.10 -4.64 1.91
N PRO A 98 5.39 -4.36 2.19
CA PRO A 98 5.79 -3.36 3.20
C PRO A 98 5.31 -1.94 2.87
N SER A 99 4.85 -1.68 1.64
CA SER A 99 4.23 -0.41 1.25
C SER A 99 2.72 -0.43 1.42
N CYS A 100 2.04 -1.27 0.65
CA CYS A 100 0.58 -1.23 0.48
C CYS A 100 -0.18 -2.19 1.39
N GLY A 101 0.48 -3.10 2.11
CA GLY A 101 -0.23 -4.05 2.96
C GLY A 101 -1.10 -3.32 3.97
N SER A 102 -2.36 -3.73 4.11
CA SER A 102 -3.31 -3.07 5.01
C SER A 102 -3.77 -4.02 6.12
N SER A 103 -4.00 -5.28 5.80
CA SER A 103 -4.33 -6.33 6.77
C SER A 103 -3.09 -7.05 7.27
N PHE A 104 -2.13 -7.33 6.37
CA PHE A 104 -0.88 -7.99 6.72
C PHE A 104 0.31 -7.59 5.85
N ILE A 105 1.50 -7.77 6.42
CA ILE A 105 2.81 -7.65 5.76
C ILE A 105 3.71 -8.82 6.17
N HIS A 106 4.85 -8.99 5.48
CA HIS A 106 5.87 -9.97 5.87
C HIS A 106 6.68 -9.49 7.07
N ASP A 107 7.20 -10.43 7.85
CA ASP A 107 7.72 -10.22 9.20
C ASP A 107 9.15 -9.68 9.31
N GLY A 108 9.80 -9.45 8.16
CA GLY A 108 11.15 -8.91 8.09
C GLY A 108 12.25 -9.96 8.01
N THR A 109 11.91 -11.25 8.12
CA THR A 109 12.87 -12.35 8.10
C THR A 109 13.11 -12.92 6.70
N PHE A 110 12.36 -12.48 5.68
CA PHE A 110 12.36 -13.06 4.34
C PHE A 110 12.00 -14.55 4.28
N SER A 111 11.38 -15.09 5.35
CA SER A 111 10.90 -16.47 5.42
C SER A 111 9.48 -16.66 4.85
N ARG A 112 8.89 -15.60 4.27
CA ARG A 112 7.49 -15.52 3.79
C ARG A 112 6.45 -15.67 4.91
N VAL A 113 6.86 -15.50 6.17
CA VAL A 113 5.94 -15.43 7.31
C VAL A 113 5.27 -14.06 7.32
N ALA A 114 3.94 -14.06 7.32
CA ALA A 114 3.13 -12.86 7.46
C ALA A 114 2.79 -12.57 8.92
N HIS A 115 2.55 -11.30 9.24
CA HIS A 115 1.91 -10.91 10.50
C HIS A 115 0.89 -9.79 10.29
N PRO A 116 -0.09 -9.65 11.20
CA PRO A 116 -1.05 -8.55 11.16
C PRO A 116 -0.33 -7.22 11.36
N ALA A 117 -0.32 -6.39 10.34
CA ALA A 117 0.25 -5.04 10.33
C ALA A 117 0.02 -4.35 8.98
N ALA A 118 0.03 -3.02 9.02
CA ALA A 118 -0.01 -2.16 7.84
C ALA A 118 1.42 -1.82 7.35
N GLY A 119 1.55 -1.66 6.04
CA GLY A 119 2.72 -1.10 5.37
C GLY A 119 2.76 0.42 5.46
N VAL A 120 3.85 1.01 4.97
CA VAL A 120 4.12 2.46 5.14
C VAL A 120 3.12 3.37 4.41
N THR A 121 2.62 2.96 3.23
CA THR A 121 1.63 3.74 2.48
C THR A 121 0.27 3.65 3.15
N ALA A 122 -0.16 2.45 3.53
CA ALA A 122 -1.41 2.24 4.26
C ALA A 122 -1.43 3.10 5.54
N ALA A 123 -0.40 2.98 6.38
CA ALA A 123 -0.27 3.76 7.61
C ALA A 123 -0.26 5.28 7.38
N LEU A 124 0.34 5.76 6.28
CA LEU A 124 0.40 7.20 6.00
C LEU A 124 -0.96 7.75 5.56
N LEU A 125 -1.70 7.00 4.72
CA LEU A 125 -3.03 7.37 4.26
C LEU A 125 -4.01 7.43 5.45
N GLU A 126 -3.98 6.42 6.34
CA GLU A 126 -4.81 6.40 7.55
C GLU A 126 -4.54 7.58 8.47
N ARG A 127 -3.27 7.98 8.66
CA ARG A 127 -2.90 9.17 9.44
C ARG A 127 -3.49 10.47 8.89
N HIS A 128 -3.86 10.51 7.61
CA HIS A 128 -4.46 11.67 6.95
C HIS A 128 -5.97 11.52 6.74
N GLY A 129 -6.61 10.58 7.45
CA GLY A 129 -8.06 10.40 7.42
C GLY A 129 -8.58 9.66 6.20
N ILE A 130 -7.71 9.07 5.39
CA ILE A 130 -8.10 8.22 4.26
C ILE A 130 -8.29 6.81 4.79
N ARG A 131 -9.49 6.27 4.67
CA ARG A 131 -9.79 4.91 5.16
C ARG A 131 -9.28 3.87 4.17
N VAL A 132 -8.47 2.93 4.67
CA VAL A 132 -7.80 1.91 3.87
C VAL A 132 -8.52 0.58 3.98
N PHE A 133 -8.68 -0.11 2.84
CA PHE A 133 -9.27 -1.43 2.73
C PHE A 133 -8.32 -2.39 2.01
N ALA A 134 -8.29 -3.63 2.46
CA ALA A 134 -7.68 -4.74 1.74
C ALA A 134 -8.60 -5.20 0.59
N PRO A 135 -8.09 -6.00 -0.37
CA PRO A 135 -8.85 -6.40 -1.56
C PRO A 135 -10.11 -7.21 -1.24
N ASP A 136 -10.11 -7.94 -0.12
CA ASP A 136 -11.24 -8.70 0.40
C ASP A 136 -12.33 -7.82 1.03
N GLY A 137 -12.00 -6.59 1.44
CA GLY A 137 -12.93 -5.59 1.96
C GLY A 137 -13.63 -4.75 0.89
N ILE A 138 -13.60 -5.14 -0.38
CA ILE A 138 -14.15 -4.33 -1.48
C ILE A 138 -15.66 -4.07 -1.36
N ASP A 139 -16.43 -5.04 -0.86
CA ASP A 139 -17.87 -4.88 -0.67
C ASP A 139 -18.18 -3.91 0.50
N GLU A 140 -17.37 -3.96 1.57
CA GLU A 140 -17.46 -2.98 2.66
C GLU A 140 -17.13 -1.59 2.15
N LEU A 141 -16.05 -1.44 1.36
CA LEU A 141 -15.70 -0.18 0.72
C LEU A 141 -16.85 0.35 -0.14
N ALA A 142 -17.51 -0.49 -0.93
CA ALA A 142 -18.65 -0.07 -1.73
C ALA A 142 -19.78 0.50 -0.87
N ALA A 143 -20.12 -0.17 0.23
CA ALA A 143 -21.12 0.30 1.18
C ALA A 143 -20.75 1.67 1.79
N TRP A 144 -19.48 1.90 2.11
CA TRP A 144 -19.01 3.21 2.59
C TRP A 144 -19.18 4.30 1.54
N ILE A 145 -18.80 4.03 0.29
CA ILE A 145 -18.91 5.05 -0.75
C ILE A 145 -20.38 5.39 -1.05
N ASP A 146 -21.29 4.43 -0.94
CA ASP A 146 -22.72 4.70 -1.14
C ASP A 146 -23.34 5.52 -0.01
N VAL A 147 -22.81 5.42 1.22
CA VAL A 147 -23.26 6.24 2.37
C VAL A 147 -22.73 7.67 2.29
N ASP A 148 -21.53 7.88 1.75
CA ASP A 148 -20.88 9.20 1.65
C ASP A 148 -21.36 10.04 0.44
N ARG A 149 -22.34 9.54 -0.32
CA ARG A 149 -22.93 10.19 -1.50
C ARG A 149 -23.98 11.26 -1.18
#